data_AF-A0A2E0Z665-F1
#
_entry.id   AF-A0A2E0Z665-F1
#
_cell.length_a   1.000
_cell.length_b   1.000
_cell.length_c   1.000
_cell.angle_alpha   90.00
_cell.angle_beta   90.00
_cell.angle_gamma   90.00
#
_symmetry.space_group_name_H-M   'P 1'
#
loop_
_entity.id
_entity.type
_entity.pdbx_description
1 polymer ?
#
loop_
_entity_poly.entity_id
_entity_poly.type
_entity_poly.pdbx_seq_one_letter_code
_entity_poly.pdbx_strand_id
1 'polypeptide(L)'
;MQQQALLTLRQSQRVRHLIYPAILATIYTVWVIYMTLSQNWTLFYSYWPASLTMVLGSFVAGITAEGGGAVAFPVFTKVLHIASADARTFSLMIQTFGMGMASVFIVSRGIKVLPRVIFFVSLGGIFGHMLGLFWFPLPAPYPKILFTFVTTAFGVALFISRWGLHWTPQQDLPQWTRRHRVIFVVLGVFGGMFAANVGSGIDVVTFIVLTLMFGVNEKISTPTTVIIMGLNSIVGFIFHSVVAQDISPDVWRYWLVAVPIVIVGAPLGAFVGSKVSREAIIIFLLSLIGIELMTTLWLVPFTAVMWQVTIIATVAFGLCFAAMLYYRHNYLPRWLDQTGEHLDEE
;
A
#
# COMPACT_ATOMS: atom_id res chain seq x y z
N MET A 1 9.36 42.49 10.13
CA MET A 1 8.71 41.63 9.12
C MET A 1 9.32 40.22 9.04
N GLN A 2 10.63 40.03 8.83
CA GLN A 2 11.24 38.68 8.76
C GLN A 2 11.09 37.84 10.05
N GLN A 3 11.19 38.44 11.23
CA GLN A 3 11.06 37.73 12.50
C GLN A 3 9.63 37.25 12.77
N GLN A 4 8.62 38.03 12.37
CA GLN A 4 7.20 37.62 12.42
C GLN A 4 6.92 36.50 11.43
N ALA A 5 7.46 36.55 10.21
CA ALA A 5 7.34 35.47 9.23
C ALA A 5 8.00 34.16 9.70
N LEU A 6 9.14 34.23 10.40
CA LEU A 6 9.79 33.07 11.01
C LEU A 6 8.97 32.48 12.17
N LEU A 7 8.33 33.32 12.98
CA LEU A 7 7.45 32.89 14.07
C LEU A 7 6.18 32.21 13.54
N THR A 8 5.54 32.75 12.51
CA THR A 8 4.35 32.14 11.90
C THR A 8 4.68 30.81 11.21
N LEU A 9 5.84 30.69 10.54
CA LEU A 9 6.30 29.42 9.97
C LEU A 9 6.57 28.37 11.06
N ARG A 10 7.25 28.74 12.15
CA ARG A 10 7.49 27.84 13.28
C ARG A 10 6.20 27.41 13.97
N GLN A 11 5.25 28.32 14.13
CA GLN A 11 3.94 28.02 14.71
C GLN A 11 3.12 27.08 13.82
N SER A 12 3.10 27.33 12.50
CA SER A 12 2.46 26.46 11.52
C SER A 12 3.06 25.04 11.51
N GLN A 13 4.40 24.93 11.54
CA GLN A 13 5.08 23.63 11.64
C GLN A 13 4.77 22.91 12.96
N ARG A 14 4.74 23.64 14.08
CA ARG A 14 4.42 23.07 15.39
C ARG A 14 2.98 22.54 15.44
N VAL A 15 2.01 23.30 14.92
CA VAL A 15 0.62 22.85 14.80
C VAL A 15 0.53 21.61 13.91
N ARG A 16 1.21 21.62 12.76
CA ARG A 16 1.23 20.47 11.83
C ARG A 16 1.74 19.20 12.52
N HIS A 17 2.78 19.30 13.34
CA HIS A 17 3.34 18.16 14.08
C HIS A 17 2.44 17.62 15.20
N LEU A 18 1.50 18.41 15.72
CA LEU A 18 0.56 18.00 16.76
C LEU A 18 -0.67 17.26 16.23
N ILE A 19 -0.93 17.30 14.92
CA ILE A 19 -2.08 16.63 14.30
C ILE A 19 -2.06 15.12 14.57
N TYR A 20 -0.93 14.47 14.31
CA TYR A 20 -0.81 13.02 14.50
C TYR A 20 -1.02 12.60 15.97
N PRO A 21 -0.31 13.18 16.97
CA PRO A 21 -0.54 12.84 18.37
C PRO A 21 -1.97 13.11 18.85
N ALA A 22 -2.60 14.19 18.37
CA ALA A 22 -3.99 14.51 18.73
C ALA A 22 -4.96 13.45 18.22
N ILE A 23 -4.86 13.04 16.94
CA ILE A 23 -5.72 11.99 16.38
C ILE A 23 -5.43 10.64 17.06
N LEU A 24 -4.16 10.34 17.32
CA LEU A 24 -3.76 9.12 18.05
C LEU A 24 -4.41 9.05 19.44
N ALA A 25 -4.34 10.14 20.20
CA ALA A 25 -4.96 10.23 21.52
C ALA A 25 -6.48 10.05 21.45
N THR A 26 -7.14 10.64 20.44
CA THR A 26 -8.58 10.47 20.22
C THR A 26 -8.93 9.01 19.92
N ILE A 27 -8.23 8.35 19.00
CA ILE A 27 -8.51 6.95 18.64
C ILE A 27 -8.29 6.04 19.86
N TYR A 28 -7.18 6.20 20.60
CA TYR A 28 -6.95 5.43 21.81
C TYR A 28 -8.03 5.66 22.86
N THR A 29 -8.44 6.91 23.08
CA THR A 29 -9.49 7.23 24.06
C THR A 29 -10.80 6.55 23.70
N VAL A 30 -11.24 6.67 22.45
CA VAL A 30 -12.46 6.00 21.95
C VAL A 30 -12.34 4.48 22.07
N TRP A 31 -11.20 3.91 21.68
CA TRP A 31 -10.96 2.47 21.74
C TRP A 31 -10.95 1.94 23.19
N VAL A 32 -10.26 2.61 24.13
CA VAL A 32 -10.22 2.23 25.56
C VAL A 32 -11.61 2.30 26.19
N ILE A 33 -12.36 3.38 25.91
CA ILE A 33 -13.74 3.53 26.39
C ILE A 33 -14.58 2.36 25.88
N TYR A 34 -14.52 2.07 24.58
CA TYR A 34 -15.25 0.97 23.98
C TYR A 34 -14.90 -0.38 24.62
N MET A 35 -13.61 -0.72 24.72
CA MET A 35 -13.14 -1.99 25.27
C MET A 35 -13.56 -2.18 26.74
N THR A 36 -13.61 -1.09 27.50
CA THR A 36 -14.00 -1.11 28.91
C THR A 36 -15.51 -1.26 29.09
N LEU A 37 -16.31 -0.48 28.34
CA LEU A 37 -17.77 -0.57 28.41
C LEU A 37 -18.33 -1.89 27.88
N SER A 38 -17.68 -2.47 26.86
CA SER A 38 -18.07 -3.75 26.25
C SER A 38 -17.44 -4.98 26.93
N GLN A 39 -16.62 -4.78 27.98
CA GLN A 39 -15.90 -5.84 28.70
C GLN A 39 -15.06 -6.77 27.81
N ASN A 40 -14.56 -6.24 26.69
CA ASN A 40 -13.86 -7.01 25.65
C ASN A 40 -12.35 -7.21 25.91
N TRP A 41 -11.84 -6.81 27.08
CA TRP A 41 -10.42 -6.98 27.44
C TRP A 41 -9.97 -8.44 27.38
N THR A 42 -10.88 -9.38 27.62
CA THR A 42 -10.60 -10.83 27.55
C THR A 42 -10.24 -11.31 26.15
N LEU A 43 -10.58 -10.54 25.09
CA LEU A 43 -10.19 -10.86 23.71
C LEU A 43 -8.67 -10.98 23.55
N PHE A 44 -7.87 -10.25 24.33
CA PHE A 44 -6.42 -10.37 24.26
C PHE A 44 -5.91 -11.76 24.69
N TYR A 45 -6.63 -12.51 25.52
CA TYR A 45 -6.19 -13.87 25.86
C TYR A 45 -6.32 -14.83 24.68
N SER A 46 -7.38 -14.70 23.87
CA SER A 46 -7.66 -15.60 22.75
C SER A 46 -7.06 -15.13 21.43
N TYR A 47 -6.94 -13.81 21.24
CA TYR A 47 -6.61 -13.18 19.96
C TYR A 47 -5.26 -12.45 19.95
N TRP A 48 -4.42 -12.58 21.00
CA TRP A 48 -3.08 -11.99 21.02
C TRP A 48 -2.18 -12.33 19.81
N PRO A 49 -2.28 -13.51 19.14
CA PRO A 49 -1.43 -13.77 17.98
C PRO A 49 -1.67 -12.78 16.83
N ALA A 50 -2.92 -12.30 16.68
CA ALA A 50 -3.25 -11.26 15.70
C ALA A 50 -2.57 -9.93 16.05
N SER A 51 -2.63 -9.53 17.33
CA SER A 51 -1.92 -8.36 17.85
C SER A 51 -0.42 -8.43 17.59
N LEU A 52 0.21 -9.57 17.94
CA LEU A 52 1.65 -9.75 17.74
C LEU A 52 2.04 -9.69 16.26
N THR A 53 1.27 -10.36 15.40
CA THR A 53 1.49 -10.31 13.94
C THR A 53 1.45 -8.88 13.43
N MET A 54 0.51 -8.07 13.94
CA MET A 54 0.35 -6.68 13.52
C MET A 54 1.40 -5.72 14.07
N VAL A 55 2.23 -6.13 15.05
CA VAL A 55 3.42 -5.34 15.43
C VAL A 55 4.37 -5.22 14.23
N LEU A 56 4.72 -6.36 13.61
CA LEU A 56 5.56 -6.38 12.43
C LEU A 56 4.80 -5.93 11.19
N GLY A 57 3.57 -6.42 11.00
CA GLY A 57 2.74 -6.10 9.84
C GLY A 57 2.50 -4.60 9.69
N SER A 58 2.15 -3.89 10.76
CA SER A 58 1.93 -2.44 10.68
C SER A 58 3.22 -1.66 10.43
N PHE A 59 4.34 -2.04 11.06
CA PHE A 59 5.62 -1.41 10.78
C PHE A 59 6.02 -1.54 9.29
N VAL A 60 5.86 -2.75 8.74
CA VAL A 60 6.10 -3.00 7.31
C VAL A 60 5.17 -2.17 6.43
N ALA A 61 3.90 -2.06 6.80
CA ALA A 61 2.92 -1.26 6.07
C ALA A 61 3.31 0.22 5.91
N GLY A 62 4.05 0.76 6.89
CA GLY A 62 4.49 2.15 6.84
C GLY A 62 5.74 2.38 5.99
N ILE A 63 6.61 1.38 5.85
CA ILE A 63 7.92 1.50 5.17
C ILE A 63 7.90 1.00 3.73
N THR A 64 6.95 0.12 3.36
CA THR A 64 6.86 -0.46 2.01
C THR A 64 5.51 -0.22 1.35
N ALA A 65 5.49 -0.30 0.01
CA ALA A 65 4.27 -0.21 -0.77
C ALA A 65 3.49 -1.53 -0.89
N GLU A 66 4.02 -2.63 -0.34
CA GLU A 66 3.34 -3.93 -0.27
C GLU A 66 2.29 -3.96 0.86
N GLY A 67 2.39 -3.00 1.78
CA GLY A 67 1.52 -2.89 2.93
C GLY A 67 1.81 -3.96 4.00
N GLY A 68 1.00 -3.96 5.04
CA GLY A 68 1.15 -4.92 6.13
C GLY A 68 0.70 -6.33 5.78
N GLY A 69 -0.08 -6.45 4.70
CA GLY A 69 -0.56 -7.72 4.16
C GLY A 69 0.58 -8.69 3.80
N ALA A 70 1.73 -8.18 3.34
CA ALA A 70 2.91 -8.99 3.05
C ALA A 70 3.38 -9.87 4.23
N VAL A 71 3.20 -9.38 5.46
CA VAL A 71 3.57 -10.10 6.69
C VAL A 71 2.35 -10.71 7.36
N ALA A 72 1.24 -9.96 7.43
CA ALA A 72 0.06 -10.39 8.17
C ALA A 72 -0.68 -11.54 7.46
N PHE A 73 -0.79 -11.49 6.13
CA PHE A 73 -1.57 -12.47 5.37
C PHE A 73 -0.97 -13.88 5.42
N PRO A 74 0.36 -14.08 5.30
CA PRO A 74 0.97 -15.40 5.44
C PRO A 74 0.82 -15.95 6.85
N VAL A 75 1.01 -15.12 7.88
CA VAL A 75 0.81 -15.56 9.26
C VAL A 75 -0.64 -15.91 9.51
N PHE A 76 -1.59 -15.08 9.09
CA PHE A 76 -3.01 -15.30 9.32
C PHE A 76 -3.51 -16.57 8.61
N THR A 77 -3.18 -16.72 7.33
CA THR A 77 -3.70 -17.84 6.54
C THR A 77 -2.91 -19.13 6.71
N LYS A 78 -1.60 -19.07 6.92
CA LYS A 78 -0.73 -20.25 6.95
C LYS A 78 -0.43 -20.73 8.39
N VAL A 79 -0.29 -19.81 9.34
CA VAL A 79 0.05 -20.14 10.76
C VAL A 79 -1.20 -20.19 11.63
N LEU A 80 -2.08 -19.20 11.51
CA LEU A 80 -3.30 -19.11 12.32
C LEU A 80 -4.52 -19.79 11.66
N HIS A 81 -4.35 -20.32 10.45
CA HIS A 81 -5.39 -21.01 9.67
C HIS A 81 -6.69 -20.20 9.50
N ILE A 82 -6.58 -18.86 9.48
CA ILE A 82 -7.68 -17.95 9.19
C ILE A 82 -8.03 -18.04 7.70
N ALA A 83 -9.34 -18.08 7.38
CA ALA A 83 -9.80 -18.13 6.00
C ALA A 83 -9.27 -16.92 5.19
N SER A 84 -8.88 -17.14 3.94
CA SER A 84 -8.34 -16.07 3.08
C SER A 84 -9.33 -14.91 2.88
N ALA A 85 -10.64 -15.19 2.87
CA ALA A 85 -11.69 -14.17 2.81
C ALA A 85 -11.68 -13.26 4.05
N ASP A 86 -11.56 -13.87 5.24
CA ASP A 86 -11.48 -13.15 6.52
C ASP A 86 -10.19 -12.36 6.62
N ALA A 87 -9.05 -12.92 6.20
CA ALA A 87 -7.77 -12.23 6.16
C ALA A 87 -7.80 -11.00 5.21
N ARG A 88 -8.43 -11.14 4.05
CA ARG A 88 -8.68 -10.04 3.10
C ARG A 88 -9.53 -8.93 3.71
N THR A 89 -10.68 -9.29 4.28
CA THR A 89 -11.60 -8.32 4.90
C THR A 89 -10.94 -7.64 6.10
N PHE A 90 -10.25 -8.40 6.95
CA PHE A 90 -9.42 -7.86 8.03
C PHE A 90 -8.38 -6.87 7.51
N SER A 91 -7.68 -7.19 6.42
CA SER A 91 -6.68 -6.31 5.81
C SER A 91 -7.28 -4.96 5.43
N LEU A 92 -8.44 -4.93 4.73
CA LEU A 92 -9.12 -3.67 4.38
C LEU A 92 -9.53 -2.87 5.62
N MET A 93 -10.08 -3.53 6.63
CA MET A 93 -10.48 -2.90 7.89
C MET A 93 -9.30 -2.28 8.64
N ILE A 94 -8.20 -3.04 8.76
CA ILE A 94 -7.06 -2.61 9.58
C ILE A 94 -6.23 -1.53 8.86
N GLN A 95 -6.17 -1.55 7.53
CA GLN A 95 -5.49 -0.53 6.72
C GLN A 95 -6.14 0.85 6.87
N THR A 96 -7.47 0.90 7.07
CA THR A 96 -8.20 2.15 7.35
C THR A 96 -7.61 2.90 8.55
N PHE A 97 -7.12 2.16 9.55
CA PHE A 97 -6.49 2.72 10.75
C PHE A 97 -4.96 2.80 10.61
N GLY A 98 -4.31 1.72 10.20
CA GLY A 98 -2.85 1.67 10.07
C GLY A 98 -2.33 2.65 9.02
N MET A 99 -2.68 2.43 7.75
CA MET A 99 -2.29 3.32 6.66
C MET A 99 -2.98 4.68 6.75
N GLY A 100 -4.19 4.76 7.31
CA GLY A 100 -4.82 6.03 7.64
C GLY A 100 -3.98 6.89 8.58
N MET A 101 -3.48 6.32 9.68
CA MET A 101 -2.60 7.04 10.61
C MET A 101 -1.22 7.31 10.02
N ALA A 102 -0.68 6.40 9.21
CA ALA A 102 0.56 6.66 8.48
C ALA A 102 0.38 7.84 7.49
N SER A 103 -0.78 7.95 6.83
CA SER A 103 -1.13 9.05 5.94
C SER A 103 -1.18 10.39 6.68
N VAL A 104 -1.85 10.41 7.83
CA VAL A 104 -1.85 11.57 8.73
C VAL A 104 -0.41 11.94 9.11
N PHE A 105 0.41 10.96 9.48
CA PHE A 105 1.81 11.18 9.82
C PHE A 105 2.60 11.78 8.65
N ILE A 106 2.51 11.18 7.45
CA ILE A 106 3.18 11.61 6.22
C ILE A 106 2.85 13.07 5.90
N VAL A 107 1.57 13.43 5.91
CA VAL A 107 1.11 14.80 5.65
C VAL A 107 1.54 15.74 6.79
N SER A 108 1.43 15.31 8.05
CA SER A 108 1.81 16.11 9.23
C SER A 108 3.31 16.44 9.28
N ARG A 109 4.14 15.56 8.72
CA ARG A 109 5.59 15.75 8.62
C ARG A 109 6.02 16.40 7.32
N GLY A 110 5.11 16.60 6.36
CA GLY A 110 5.41 17.20 5.06
C GLY A 110 6.37 16.33 4.25
N ILE A 111 6.23 15.01 4.37
CA ILE A 111 6.92 14.07 3.50
C ILE A 111 6.39 14.28 2.08
N LYS A 112 7.28 14.33 1.09
CA LYS A 112 6.91 14.60 -0.30
C LYS A 112 6.03 13.47 -0.86
N VAL A 113 4.94 13.85 -1.50
CA VAL A 113 3.94 12.95 -2.12
C VAL A 113 3.47 13.54 -3.44
N LEU A 114 2.69 12.77 -4.22
CA LEU A 114 2.08 13.21 -5.48
C LEU A 114 0.55 13.37 -5.36
N PRO A 115 0.02 14.55 -4.99
CA PRO A 115 -1.41 14.74 -4.70
C PRO A 115 -2.34 14.43 -5.87
N ARG A 116 -1.93 14.75 -7.10
CA ARG A 116 -2.73 14.47 -8.30
C ARG A 116 -2.87 12.97 -8.53
N VAL A 117 -1.79 12.21 -8.33
CA VAL A 117 -1.82 10.74 -8.41
C VAL A 117 -2.76 10.19 -7.35
N ILE A 118 -2.63 10.67 -6.09
CA ILE A 118 -3.51 10.26 -4.99
C ILE A 118 -4.98 10.43 -5.37
N PHE A 119 -5.35 11.60 -5.90
CA PHE A 119 -6.72 11.90 -6.29
C PHE A 119 -7.24 10.97 -7.41
N PHE A 120 -6.56 10.90 -8.56
CA PHE A 120 -7.06 10.14 -9.71
C PHE A 120 -7.05 8.64 -9.50
N VAL A 121 -6.02 8.11 -8.83
CA VAL A 121 -5.97 6.68 -8.49
C VAL A 121 -7.06 6.34 -7.48
N SER A 122 -7.26 7.16 -6.45
CA SER A 122 -8.32 6.87 -5.46
C SER A 122 -9.71 6.95 -6.06
N LEU A 123 -9.95 7.89 -6.97
CA LEU A 123 -11.21 7.96 -7.70
C LEU A 123 -11.46 6.69 -8.52
N GLY A 124 -10.46 6.21 -9.25
CA GLY A 124 -10.54 4.95 -9.98
C GLY A 124 -10.73 3.74 -9.05
N GLY A 125 -10.07 3.75 -7.90
CA GLY A 125 -10.13 2.67 -6.91
C GLY A 125 -11.51 2.44 -6.31
N ILE A 126 -12.33 3.48 -6.18
CA ILE A 126 -13.75 3.34 -5.78
C ILE A 126 -14.50 2.43 -6.77
N PHE A 127 -14.39 2.72 -8.07
CA PHE A 127 -15.00 1.90 -9.12
C PHE A 127 -14.37 0.51 -9.19
N GLY A 128 -13.05 0.43 -9.01
CA GLY A 128 -12.32 -0.83 -8.94
C GLY A 128 -12.83 -1.76 -7.84
N HIS A 129 -13.05 -1.22 -6.64
CA HIS A 129 -13.61 -1.98 -5.52
C HIS A 129 -15.01 -2.54 -5.85
N MET A 130 -15.85 -1.72 -6.50
CA MET A 130 -17.20 -2.13 -6.91
C MET A 130 -17.15 -3.28 -7.92
N LEU A 131 -16.30 -3.15 -8.95
CA LEU A 131 -16.14 -4.18 -9.97
C LEU A 131 -15.53 -5.46 -9.39
N GLY A 132 -14.51 -5.35 -8.54
CA GLY A 132 -13.85 -6.50 -7.92
C GLY A 132 -14.76 -7.28 -6.98
N LEU A 133 -15.68 -6.60 -6.28
CA LEU A 133 -16.63 -7.24 -5.38
C LEU A 133 -17.79 -7.92 -6.13
N PHE A 134 -18.42 -7.22 -7.09
CA PHE A 134 -19.67 -7.69 -7.69
C PHE A 134 -19.51 -8.42 -9.03
N TRP A 135 -18.56 -8.00 -9.87
CA TRP A 135 -18.40 -8.55 -11.23
C TRP A 135 -17.23 -9.51 -11.38
N PHE A 136 -16.16 -9.30 -10.62
CA PHE A 136 -14.94 -10.10 -10.71
C PHE A 136 -14.46 -10.64 -9.35
N PRO A 137 -15.32 -11.31 -8.56
CA PRO A 137 -14.88 -11.97 -7.34
C PRO A 137 -13.97 -13.14 -7.69
N LEU A 138 -12.77 -13.16 -7.10
CA LEU A 138 -11.79 -14.21 -7.29
C LEU A 138 -11.93 -15.26 -6.18
N PRO A 139 -12.23 -16.52 -6.51
CA PRO A 139 -12.37 -17.57 -5.50
C PRO A 139 -11.04 -17.87 -4.81
N ALA A 140 -11.08 -18.26 -3.54
CA ALA A 140 -9.90 -18.73 -2.85
C ALA A 140 -9.35 -20.01 -3.53
N PRO A 141 -8.02 -20.20 -3.60
CA PRO A 141 -6.94 -19.36 -3.06
C PRO A 141 -6.29 -18.43 -4.11
N TYR A 142 -6.92 -18.20 -5.26
CA TYR A 142 -6.32 -17.45 -6.38
C TYR A 142 -5.84 -16.03 -6.04
N PRO A 143 -6.57 -15.20 -5.27
CA PRO A 143 -6.11 -13.85 -4.93
C PRO A 143 -4.69 -13.83 -4.35
N LYS A 144 -4.39 -14.76 -3.44
CA LYS A 144 -3.10 -14.86 -2.74
C LYS A 144 -1.98 -15.32 -3.67
N ILE A 145 -2.25 -16.36 -4.47
CA ILE A 145 -1.27 -16.91 -5.40
C ILE A 145 -0.93 -15.85 -6.45
N LEU A 146 -1.96 -15.22 -7.05
CA LEU A 146 -1.76 -14.17 -8.04
C LEU A 146 -1.01 -12.98 -7.44
N PHE A 147 -1.35 -12.54 -6.23
CA PHE A 147 -0.61 -11.49 -5.53
C PHE A 147 0.87 -11.84 -5.42
N THR A 148 1.20 -13.02 -4.85
CA THR A 148 2.59 -13.47 -4.65
C THR A 148 3.40 -13.46 -5.94
N PHE A 149 2.84 -14.01 -7.02
CA PHE A 149 3.59 -14.17 -8.27
C PHE A 149 3.70 -12.86 -9.06
N VAL A 150 2.67 -12.00 -9.00
CA VAL A 150 2.74 -10.66 -9.61
C VAL A 150 3.71 -9.77 -8.83
N THR A 151 3.72 -9.80 -7.49
CA THR A 151 4.71 -9.07 -6.68
C THR A 151 6.12 -9.61 -6.89
N THR A 152 6.28 -10.92 -7.10
CA THR A 152 7.56 -11.53 -7.50
C THR A 152 8.05 -11.02 -8.84
N ALA A 153 7.19 -11.04 -9.88
CA ALA A 153 7.53 -10.49 -11.20
C ALA A 153 7.92 -9.00 -11.10
N PHE A 154 7.22 -8.25 -10.24
CA PHE A 154 7.59 -6.87 -9.94
C PHE A 154 8.95 -6.77 -9.25
N GLY A 155 9.22 -7.59 -8.23
CA GLY A 155 10.51 -7.62 -7.54
C GLY A 155 11.68 -7.85 -8.49
N VAL A 156 11.52 -8.78 -9.44
CA VAL A 156 12.51 -9.00 -10.52
C VAL A 156 12.67 -7.75 -11.39
N ALA A 157 11.57 -7.16 -11.85
CA ALA A 157 11.62 -5.94 -12.67
C ALA A 157 12.25 -4.75 -11.93
N LEU A 158 11.98 -4.60 -10.62
CA LEU A 158 12.58 -3.58 -9.77
C LEU A 158 14.08 -3.82 -9.57
N PHE A 159 14.49 -5.07 -9.37
CA PHE A 159 15.89 -5.45 -9.30
C PHE A 159 16.64 -5.08 -10.59
N ILE A 160 16.09 -5.47 -11.76
CA ILE A 160 16.65 -5.10 -13.07
C ILE A 160 16.68 -3.57 -13.23
N SER A 161 15.59 -2.90 -12.87
CA SER A 161 15.50 -1.43 -12.91
C SER A 161 16.56 -0.73 -12.06
N ARG A 162 16.98 -1.34 -10.94
CA ARG A 162 17.89 -0.70 -9.99
C ARG A 162 19.35 -0.98 -10.30
N TRP A 163 19.70 -2.22 -10.59
CA TRP A 163 21.08 -2.65 -10.79
C TRP A 163 21.44 -2.90 -12.26
N GLY A 164 20.45 -3.21 -13.12
CA GLY A 164 20.68 -3.43 -14.54
C GLY A 164 20.61 -2.16 -15.38
N LEU A 165 19.70 -1.23 -15.04
CA LEU A 165 19.49 0.03 -15.76
C LEU A 165 19.99 1.19 -14.89
N HIS A 166 21.21 1.67 -15.12
CA HIS A 166 21.75 2.83 -14.42
C HIS A 166 20.90 4.08 -14.74
N TRP A 167 20.18 4.61 -13.74
CA TRP A 167 19.25 5.73 -13.91
C TRP A 167 19.17 6.63 -12.66
N THR A 168 18.90 7.92 -12.88
CA THR A 168 18.71 8.93 -11.83
C THR A 168 17.22 9.07 -11.46
N PRO A 169 16.81 8.74 -10.21
CA PRO A 169 15.40 8.78 -9.81
C PRO A 169 14.78 10.16 -9.95
N GLN A 170 13.61 10.22 -10.57
CA GLN A 170 12.87 11.46 -10.70
C GLN A 170 12.18 11.82 -9.38
N GLN A 171 12.16 13.11 -9.09
CA GLN A 171 11.56 13.66 -7.86
C GLN A 171 10.09 14.06 -8.06
N ASP A 172 9.60 14.11 -9.30
CA ASP A 172 8.23 14.43 -9.65
C ASP A 172 7.85 13.71 -10.95
N LEU A 173 6.57 13.76 -11.31
CA LEU A 173 6.14 13.29 -12.63
C LEU A 173 6.51 14.31 -13.72
N PRO A 174 6.80 13.84 -14.96
CA PRO A 174 6.83 14.71 -16.13
C PRO A 174 5.51 15.48 -16.30
N GLN A 175 5.52 16.55 -17.09
CA GLN A 175 4.39 17.47 -17.27
C GLN A 175 3.01 16.77 -17.24
N TRP A 176 2.10 17.30 -16.43
CA TRP A 176 0.81 16.68 -16.17
C TRP A 176 -0.16 16.84 -17.36
N THR A 177 -0.18 15.85 -18.25
CA THR A 177 -1.09 15.82 -19.41
C THR A 177 -2.41 15.08 -19.14
N ARG A 178 -3.39 15.24 -20.04
CA ARG A 178 -4.67 14.49 -20.00
C ARG A 178 -4.46 12.97 -20.03
N ARG A 179 -3.40 12.49 -20.68
CA ARG A 179 -3.04 11.05 -20.74
C ARG A 179 -2.72 10.50 -19.35
N HIS A 180 -1.97 11.23 -18.53
CA HIS A 180 -1.67 10.84 -17.15
C HIS A 180 -2.94 10.67 -16.32
N ARG A 181 -3.93 11.56 -16.48
CA ARG A 181 -5.22 11.44 -15.78
C ARG A 181 -5.91 10.12 -16.09
N VAL A 182 -5.98 9.75 -17.38
CA VAL A 182 -6.59 8.48 -17.80
C VAL A 182 -5.81 7.29 -17.26
N ILE A 183 -4.47 7.31 -17.37
CA ILE A 183 -3.60 6.25 -16.85
C ILE A 183 -3.86 6.02 -15.36
N PHE A 184 -3.85 7.06 -14.55
CA PHE A 184 -4.00 6.93 -13.10
C PHE A 184 -5.42 6.54 -12.67
N VAL A 185 -6.47 6.95 -13.40
CA VAL A 185 -7.83 6.46 -13.14
C VAL A 185 -7.95 4.98 -13.46
N VAL A 186 -7.49 4.55 -14.63
CA VAL A 186 -7.51 3.13 -15.04
C VAL A 186 -6.68 2.28 -14.08
N LEU A 187 -5.53 2.79 -13.67
CA LEU A 187 -4.69 2.16 -12.65
C LEU A 187 -5.42 1.98 -11.33
N GLY A 188 -6.15 3.01 -10.90
CA GLY A 188 -7.03 2.95 -9.74
C GLY A 188 -8.08 1.86 -9.86
N VAL A 189 -8.75 1.76 -11.01
CA VAL A 189 -9.76 0.70 -11.26
C VAL A 189 -9.15 -0.69 -11.11
N PHE A 190 -8.05 -0.98 -11.80
CA PHE A 190 -7.39 -2.28 -11.69
C PHE A 190 -6.88 -2.55 -10.27
N GLY A 191 -6.23 -1.58 -9.65
CA GLY A 191 -5.73 -1.69 -8.28
C GLY A 191 -6.84 -1.93 -7.26
N GLY A 192 -7.98 -1.25 -7.42
CA GLY A 192 -9.17 -1.43 -6.58
C GLY A 192 -9.81 -2.82 -6.75
N MET A 193 -9.82 -3.36 -7.97
CA MET A 193 -10.29 -4.74 -8.21
C MET A 193 -9.43 -5.77 -7.48
N PHE A 194 -8.10 -5.59 -7.50
CA PHE A 194 -7.18 -6.41 -6.71
C PHE A 194 -7.41 -6.21 -5.22
N ALA A 195 -7.54 -4.97 -4.75
CA ALA A 195 -7.76 -4.65 -3.34
C ALA A 195 -9.07 -5.25 -2.79
N ALA A 196 -10.15 -5.29 -3.57
CA ALA A 196 -11.40 -5.95 -3.18
C ALA A 196 -11.28 -7.47 -3.01
N ASN A 197 -10.30 -8.10 -3.66
CA ASN A 197 -10.14 -9.56 -3.66
C ASN A 197 -9.00 -10.04 -2.75
N VAL A 198 -7.96 -9.22 -2.57
CA VAL A 198 -6.75 -9.58 -1.80
C VAL A 198 -6.70 -8.82 -0.46
N GLY A 199 -7.31 -7.65 -0.38
CA GLY A 199 -7.27 -6.77 0.79
C GLY A 199 -6.12 -5.75 0.77
N SER A 200 -5.34 -5.76 -0.30
CA SER A 200 -4.33 -4.77 -0.73
C SER A 200 -4.13 -4.89 -2.23
N GLY A 201 -3.43 -3.95 -2.87
CA GLY A 201 -3.08 -4.06 -4.28
C GLY A 201 -3.10 -2.74 -5.03
N ILE A 202 -3.95 -1.78 -4.65
CA ILE A 202 -3.95 -0.46 -5.30
C ILE A 202 -2.67 0.33 -5.00
N ASP A 203 -2.13 0.17 -3.79
CA ASP A 203 -0.80 0.63 -3.41
C ASP A 203 0.29 0.00 -4.26
N VAL A 204 0.32 -1.33 -4.33
CA VAL A 204 1.33 -2.09 -5.07
C VAL A 204 1.31 -1.72 -6.54
N VAL A 205 0.14 -1.80 -7.18
CA VAL A 205 -0.05 -1.51 -8.60
C VAL A 205 0.35 -0.06 -8.92
N THR A 206 0.01 0.88 -8.04
CA THR A 206 0.43 2.28 -8.21
C THR A 206 1.93 2.45 -8.03
N PHE A 207 2.53 1.77 -7.05
CA PHE A 207 3.96 1.82 -6.80
C PHE A 207 4.74 1.26 -7.98
N ILE A 208 4.29 0.14 -8.56
CA ILE A 208 4.86 -0.47 -9.76
C ILE A 208 4.91 0.55 -10.90
N VAL A 209 3.79 1.21 -11.20
CA VAL A 209 3.74 2.18 -12.32
C VAL A 209 4.58 3.41 -12.04
N LEU A 210 4.53 3.98 -10.83
CA LEU A 210 5.35 5.14 -10.47
C LEU A 210 6.86 4.83 -10.58
N THR A 211 7.28 3.66 -10.10
CA THR A 211 8.70 3.28 -10.08
C THR A 211 9.19 2.76 -11.42
N LEU A 212 8.48 1.86 -12.08
CA LEU A 212 8.93 1.23 -13.32
C LEU A 212 8.63 2.05 -14.56
N MET A 213 7.43 2.62 -14.69
CA MET A 213 7.03 3.38 -15.88
C MET A 213 7.55 4.82 -15.82
N PHE A 214 7.39 5.49 -14.68
CA PHE A 214 7.76 6.90 -14.53
C PHE A 214 9.11 7.13 -13.84
N GLY A 215 9.75 6.10 -13.26
CA GLY A 215 11.06 6.27 -12.63
C GLY A 215 11.05 7.17 -11.40
N VAL A 216 9.89 7.35 -10.75
CA VAL A 216 9.74 8.19 -9.57
C VAL A 216 10.41 7.52 -8.37
N ASN A 217 11.15 8.33 -7.61
CA ASN A 217 11.84 7.90 -6.41
C ASN A 217 10.90 7.19 -5.42
N GLU A 218 11.30 6.01 -4.95
CA GLU A 218 10.59 5.14 -4.03
C GLU A 218 10.33 5.84 -2.70
N LYS A 219 11.17 6.80 -2.29
CA LYS A 219 10.91 7.66 -1.12
C LYS A 219 9.71 8.60 -1.27
N ILE A 220 9.23 8.80 -2.49
CA ILE A 220 8.03 9.60 -2.81
C ILE A 220 6.89 8.66 -3.19
N SER A 221 7.19 7.62 -3.98
CA SER A 221 6.21 6.63 -4.42
C SER A 221 5.60 5.89 -3.23
N THR A 222 6.40 5.42 -2.26
CA THR A 222 5.88 4.68 -1.09
C THR A 222 4.92 5.53 -0.24
N PRO A 223 5.26 6.76 0.21
CA PRO A 223 4.31 7.58 0.95
C PRO A 223 3.06 7.94 0.14
N THR A 224 3.19 8.12 -1.18
CA THR A 224 2.06 8.39 -2.08
C THR A 224 1.08 7.21 -2.09
N THR A 225 1.59 5.98 -2.20
CA THR A 225 0.75 4.77 -2.27
C THR A 225 0.16 4.38 -0.92
N VAL A 226 0.86 4.64 0.19
CA VAL A 226 0.31 4.50 1.55
C VAL A 226 -0.95 5.35 1.71
N ILE A 227 -0.94 6.60 1.22
CA ILE A 227 -2.13 7.46 1.27
C ILE A 227 -3.27 6.91 0.42
N ILE A 228 -2.95 6.46 -0.80
CA ILE A 228 -3.94 5.88 -1.71
C ILE A 228 -4.62 4.66 -1.07
N MET A 229 -3.85 3.75 -0.51
CA MET A 229 -4.39 2.55 0.11
C MET A 229 -5.13 2.85 1.41
N GLY A 230 -4.65 3.80 2.22
CA GLY A 230 -5.41 4.31 3.38
C GLY A 230 -6.81 4.78 2.98
N LEU A 231 -6.91 5.60 1.93
CA LEU A 231 -8.20 6.10 1.42
C LEU A 231 -9.08 4.99 0.82
N ASN A 232 -8.52 4.12 -0.01
CA ASN A 232 -9.30 3.07 -0.69
C ASN A 232 -9.72 1.94 0.24
N SER A 233 -8.94 1.66 1.29
CA SER A 233 -9.30 0.68 2.30
C SER A 233 -10.59 1.05 3.04
N ILE A 234 -10.90 2.34 3.19
CA ILE A 234 -12.19 2.83 3.72
C ILE A 234 -13.33 2.39 2.79
N VAL A 235 -13.15 2.55 1.48
CA VAL A 235 -14.16 2.18 0.47
C VAL A 235 -14.38 0.66 0.49
N GLY A 236 -13.30 -0.11 0.46
CA GLY A 236 -13.35 -1.56 0.56
C GLY A 236 -14.03 -2.02 1.86
N PHE A 237 -13.70 -1.40 2.99
CA PHE A 237 -14.33 -1.70 4.27
C PHE A 237 -15.83 -1.40 4.25
N ILE A 238 -16.27 -0.24 3.74
CA ILE A 238 -17.69 0.09 3.61
C ILE A 238 -18.41 -0.93 2.72
N PHE A 239 -17.81 -1.32 1.59
CA PHE A 239 -18.44 -2.29 0.68
C PHE A 239 -18.58 -3.67 1.32
N HIS A 240 -17.57 -4.17 2.03
CA HIS A 240 -17.66 -5.45 2.74
C HIS A 240 -18.58 -5.40 3.98
N SER A 241 -18.55 -4.31 4.74
CA SER A 241 -19.34 -4.18 5.98
C SER A 241 -20.80 -3.85 5.76
N VAL A 242 -21.10 -2.87 4.90
CA VAL A 242 -22.46 -2.32 4.72
C VAL A 242 -23.17 -2.97 3.54
N VAL A 243 -22.46 -3.20 2.42
CA VAL A 243 -23.10 -3.63 1.17
C VAL A 243 -23.14 -5.16 1.04
N ALA A 244 -22.00 -5.83 1.15
CA ALA A 244 -21.92 -7.28 1.09
C ALA A 244 -22.29 -7.95 2.42
N GLN A 245 -22.07 -7.25 3.54
CA GLN A 245 -22.28 -7.76 4.89
C GLN A 245 -21.57 -9.11 5.15
N ASP A 246 -20.37 -9.27 4.58
CA ASP A 246 -19.60 -10.53 4.56
C ASP A 246 -18.47 -10.55 5.60
N ILE A 247 -18.56 -9.69 6.64
CA ILE A 247 -17.54 -9.62 7.70
C ILE A 247 -17.89 -10.58 8.84
N SER A 248 -17.06 -11.61 9.03
CA SER A 248 -17.24 -12.57 10.11
C SER A 248 -17.05 -11.90 11.50
N PRO A 249 -17.73 -12.40 12.55
CA PRO A 249 -17.55 -11.89 13.92
C PRO A 249 -16.09 -11.97 14.42
N ASP A 250 -15.33 -12.97 13.98
CA ASP A 250 -13.93 -13.13 14.37
C ASP A 250 -13.04 -12.04 13.75
N VAL A 251 -13.34 -11.58 12.53
CA VAL A 251 -12.64 -10.44 11.92
C VAL A 251 -12.76 -9.17 12.76
N TRP A 252 -13.93 -8.90 13.33
CA TRP A 252 -14.11 -7.79 14.27
C TRP A 252 -13.26 -7.94 15.53
N ARG A 253 -13.12 -9.17 16.05
CA ARG A 253 -12.29 -9.45 17.24
C ARG A 253 -10.80 -9.27 16.94
N TYR A 254 -10.32 -9.80 15.81
CA TYR A 254 -8.95 -9.55 15.34
C TYR A 254 -8.68 -8.05 15.18
N TRP A 255 -9.64 -7.33 14.60
CA TRP A 255 -9.54 -5.89 14.38
C TRP A 255 -9.43 -5.13 15.71
N LEU A 256 -10.29 -5.42 16.70
CA LEU A 256 -10.27 -4.77 18.01
C LEU A 256 -8.92 -4.90 18.73
N VAL A 257 -8.30 -6.08 18.70
CA VAL A 257 -7.00 -6.29 19.36
C VAL A 257 -5.81 -5.77 18.55
N ALA A 258 -5.98 -5.55 17.25
CA ALA A 258 -4.93 -5.05 16.35
C ALA A 258 -4.89 -3.52 16.23
N VAL A 259 -6.05 -2.84 16.25
CA VAL A 259 -6.17 -1.36 16.16
C VAL A 259 -5.16 -0.61 17.03
N PRO A 260 -5.01 -0.88 18.34
CA PRO A 260 -4.09 -0.13 19.20
C PRO A 260 -2.62 -0.26 18.78
N ILE A 261 -2.25 -1.31 18.06
CA ILE A 261 -0.89 -1.57 17.60
C ILE A 261 -0.64 -0.87 16.28
N VAL A 262 -1.58 -0.99 15.32
CA VAL A 262 -1.36 -0.52 13.96
C VAL A 262 -1.33 1.00 13.83
N ILE A 263 -2.10 1.70 14.66
CA ILE A 263 -2.17 3.16 14.67
C ILE A 263 -0.87 3.82 15.15
N VAL A 264 0.05 3.04 15.73
CA VAL A 264 1.40 3.45 16.10
C VAL A 264 2.44 2.85 15.18
N GLY A 265 2.34 1.55 14.89
CA GLY A 265 3.35 0.81 14.13
C GLY A 265 3.46 1.30 12.68
N ALA A 266 2.35 1.61 12.00
CA ALA A 266 2.40 2.10 10.62
C ALA A 266 2.99 3.52 10.49
N PRO A 267 2.61 4.51 11.31
CA PRO A 267 3.33 5.79 11.39
C PRO A 267 4.81 5.66 11.73
N LEU A 268 5.16 4.74 12.64
CA LEU A 268 6.56 4.47 12.99
C LEU A 268 7.33 3.91 11.78
N GLY A 269 6.71 3.00 11.01
CA GLY A 269 7.24 2.51 9.74
C GLY A 269 7.49 3.65 8.75
N ALA A 270 6.52 4.56 8.57
CA ALA A 270 6.66 5.72 7.69
C ALA A 270 7.76 6.68 8.16
N PHE A 271 7.91 6.87 9.47
CA PHE A 271 9.00 7.65 10.04
C PHE A 271 10.37 7.04 9.73
N VAL A 272 10.54 5.74 9.98
CA VAL A 272 11.80 5.05 9.69
C VAL A 272 12.07 5.08 8.18
N GLY A 273 11.07 4.80 7.35
CA GLY A 273 11.11 4.89 5.89
C GLY A 273 11.62 6.24 5.38
N SER A 274 11.23 7.34 6.03
CA SER A 274 11.71 8.68 5.65
C SER A 274 13.22 8.86 5.88
N LYS A 275 13.78 8.17 6.88
CA LYS A 275 15.18 8.31 7.33
C LYS A 275 16.14 7.33 6.68
N VAL A 276 15.70 6.10 6.40
CA VAL A 276 16.56 5.06 5.80
C VAL A 276 16.92 5.41 4.36
N SER A 277 17.99 4.82 3.83
CA SER A 277 18.35 5.03 2.42
C SER A 277 17.34 4.39 1.49
N ARG A 278 17.22 4.93 0.27
CA ARG A 278 16.39 4.36 -0.80
C ARG A 278 16.75 2.88 -1.05
N GLU A 279 18.04 2.57 -1.03
CA GLU A 279 18.55 1.22 -1.27
C GLU A 279 18.13 0.24 -0.18
N ALA A 280 18.15 0.66 1.09
CA ALA A 280 17.64 -0.15 2.18
C ALA A 280 16.15 -0.48 2.01
N ILE A 281 15.32 0.48 1.55
CA ILE A 281 13.89 0.25 1.27
C ILE A 281 13.72 -0.81 0.18
N ILE A 282 14.49 -0.72 -0.91
CA ILE A 282 14.41 -1.67 -2.03
C ILE A 282 14.85 -3.07 -1.58
N ILE A 283 15.99 -3.20 -0.90
CA ILE A 283 16.48 -4.51 -0.41
C ILE A 283 15.49 -5.13 0.57
N PHE A 284 14.92 -4.31 1.47
CA PHE A 284 13.91 -4.76 2.42
C PHE A 284 12.64 -5.26 1.69
N LEU A 285 12.13 -4.52 0.72
CA LEU A 285 10.99 -4.92 -0.10
C LEU A 285 11.28 -6.23 -0.86
N LEU A 286 12.43 -6.36 -1.50
CA LEU A 286 12.82 -7.57 -2.23
C LEU A 286 12.93 -8.79 -1.32
N SER A 287 13.39 -8.58 -0.08
CA SER A 287 13.48 -9.63 0.92
C SER A 287 12.09 -10.12 1.35
N LEU A 288 11.14 -9.21 1.54
CA LEU A 288 9.74 -9.56 1.84
C LEU A 288 9.09 -10.35 0.69
N ILE A 289 9.26 -9.88 -0.55
CA ILE A 289 8.76 -10.58 -1.74
C ILE A 289 9.36 -11.99 -1.83
N GLY A 290 10.66 -12.13 -1.57
CA GLY A 290 11.35 -13.43 -1.56
C GLY A 290 10.80 -14.38 -0.49
N ILE A 291 10.59 -13.88 0.74
CA ILE A 291 9.99 -14.65 1.84
C ILE A 291 8.57 -15.07 1.48
N GLU A 292 7.76 -14.17 0.92
CA GLU A 292 6.37 -14.50 0.55
C GLU A 292 6.32 -15.55 -0.56
N LEU A 293 7.19 -15.45 -1.58
CA LEU A 293 7.31 -16.46 -2.61
C LEU A 293 7.68 -17.83 -2.03
N MET A 294 8.74 -17.88 -1.21
CA MET A 294 9.21 -19.14 -0.62
C MET A 294 8.13 -19.78 0.26
N THR A 295 7.48 -19.00 1.12
CA THR A 295 6.44 -19.52 1.99
C THR A 295 5.18 -19.91 1.21
N THR A 296 4.85 -19.25 0.10
CA THR A 296 3.72 -19.63 -0.75
C THR A 296 4.01 -20.92 -1.52
N LEU A 297 5.21 -21.08 -2.09
CA LEU A 297 5.62 -22.33 -2.73
C LEU A 297 5.67 -23.52 -1.77
N TRP A 298 6.02 -23.28 -0.51
CA TRP A 298 6.11 -24.34 0.50
C TRP A 298 4.74 -24.72 1.10
N LEU A 299 3.90 -23.74 1.41
CA LEU A 299 2.70 -23.95 2.25
C LEU A 299 1.40 -24.03 1.44
N VAL A 300 1.38 -23.62 0.18
CA VAL A 300 0.17 -23.69 -0.66
C VAL A 300 0.23 -24.93 -1.55
N PRO A 301 -0.76 -25.84 -1.48
CA PRO A 301 -0.83 -26.96 -2.39
C PRO A 301 -1.25 -26.48 -3.78
N PHE A 302 -0.40 -26.70 -4.79
CA PHE A 302 -0.68 -26.31 -6.17
C PHE A 302 -1.29 -27.47 -6.96
N THR A 303 -2.41 -27.20 -7.64
CA THR A 303 -2.94 -28.06 -8.70
C THR A 303 -2.32 -27.70 -10.05
N ALA A 304 -2.42 -28.59 -11.04
CA ALA A 304 -1.93 -28.32 -12.39
C ALA A 304 -2.57 -27.06 -13.02
N VAL A 305 -3.87 -26.86 -12.79
CA VAL A 305 -4.60 -25.67 -13.27
C VAL A 305 -4.07 -24.40 -12.60
N MET A 306 -3.80 -24.44 -11.30
CA MET A 306 -3.22 -23.30 -10.58
C MET A 306 -1.86 -22.92 -11.14
N TRP A 307 -1.00 -23.89 -11.45
CA TRP A 307 0.28 -23.62 -12.09
C TRP A 307 0.12 -22.95 -13.44
N GLN A 308 -0.78 -23.44 -14.29
CA GLN A 308 -1.05 -22.84 -15.60
C GLN A 308 -1.52 -21.38 -15.46
N VAL A 309 -2.54 -21.13 -14.65
CA VAL A 309 -3.07 -19.77 -14.42
C VAL A 309 -1.98 -18.84 -13.89
N THR A 310 -1.20 -19.31 -12.93
CA THR A 310 -0.15 -18.52 -12.28
C THR A 310 0.99 -18.20 -13.23
N ILE A 311 1.45 -19.16 -14.04
CA ILE A 311 2.50 -18.94 -15.03
C ILE A 311 2.03 -17.96 -16.10
N ILE A 312 0.82 -18.14 -16.63
CA ILE A 312 0.23 -17.22 -17.63
C ILE A 312 0.15 -15.81 -17.07
N ALA A 313 -0.37 -15.64 -15.86
CA ALA A 313 -0.45 -14.34 -15.20
C ALA A 313 0.95 -13.73 -14.99
N THR A 314 1.91 -14.50 -14.47
CA THR A 314 3.27 -14.04 -14.20
C THR A 314 3.96 -13.57 -15.49
N VAL A 315 3.82 -14.33 -16.59
CA VAL A 315 4.38 -13.95 -17.88
C VAL A 315 3.70 -12.70 -18.43
N ALA A 316 2.37 -12.62 -18.37
CA ALA A 316 1.62 -11.45 -18.83
C ALA A 316 2.05 -10.18 -18.08
N PHE A 317 2.07 -10.22 -16.74
CA PHE A 317 2.53 -9.08 -15.93
C PHE A 317 4.02 -8.78 -16.12
N GLY A 318 4.86 -9.82 -16.25
CA GLY A 318 6.29 -9.67 -16.54
C GLY A 318 6.54 -8.94 -17.86
N LEU A 319 5.79 -9.28 -18.91
CA LEU A 319 5.84 -8.56 -20.19
C LEU A 319 5.35 -7.12 -20.06
N CYS A 320 4.28 -6.88 -19.28
CA CYS A 320 3.84 -5.51 -18.98
C CYS A 320 4.94 -4.70 -18.26
N PHE A 321 5.62 -5.27 -17.27
CA PHE A 321 6.70 -4.60 -16.54
C PHE A 321 7.92 -4.35 -17.43
N ALA A 322 8.28 -5.32 -18.29
CA ALA A 322 9.32 -5.13 -19.29
C ALA A 322 8.96 -4.01 -20.28
N ALA A 323 7.71 -3.93 -20.72
CA ALA A 323 7.22 -2.85 -21.58
C ALA A 323 7.27 -1.48 -20.87
N MET A 324 6.95 -1.42 -19.58
CA MET A 324 7.10 -0.18 -18.77
C MET A 324 8.55 0.26 -18.69
N LEU A 325 9.48 -0.67 -18.44
CA LEU A 325 10.92 -0.38 -18.40
C LEU A 325 11.44 0.07 -19.77
N TYR A 326 11.02 -0.59 -20.84
CA TYR A 326 11.35 -0.21 -22.20
C TYR A 326 10.81 1.18 -22.55
N TYR A 327 9.55 1.46 -22.20
CA TYR A 327 8.94 2.77 -22.40
C TYR A 327 9.73 3.86 -21.66
N ARG A 328 10.04 3.62 -20.38
CA ARG A 328 10.82 4.54 -19.56
C ARG A 328 12.20 4.81 -20.16
N HIS A 329 12.91 3.78 -20.59
CA HIS A 329 14.26 3.91 -21.12
C HIS A 329 14.31 4.71 -22.43
N ASN A 330 13.33 4.54 -23.32
CA ASN A 330 13.37 5.13 -24.66
C ASN A 330 12.67 6.49 -24.79
N TYR A 331 11.62 6.75 -23.99
CA TYR A 331 10.75 7.92 -24.19
C TYR A 331 10.84 8.95 -23.08
N LEU A 332 11.24 8.58 -21.86
CA LEU A 332 11.35 9.51 -20.74
C LEU A 332 12.56 10.47 -20.83
N PRO A 333 13.76 10.05 -21.30
CA PRO A 333 14.90 10.97 -21.48
C PRO A 333 14.60 12.08 -22.50
N ARG A 334 13.97 11.72 -23.63
CA ARG A 334 13.61 12.67 -24.70
C ARG A 334 12.64 13.76 -24.26
N TRP A 335 11.82 13.47 -23.26
CA TRP A 335 10.88 14.45 -22.69
C TRP A 335 11.56 15.46 -21.77
N LEU A 336 12.62 15.06 -21.05
CA LEU A 336 13.35 15.95 -20.14
C LEU A 336 14.21 16.95 -20.92
N ASP A 337 14.88 16.50 -21.98
CA ASP A 337 15.70 17.35 -22.85
C ASP A 337 14.85 18.47 -23.51
N GLN A 338 13.64 18.14 -23.98
CA GLN A 338 12.72 19.14 -24.56
C GLN A 338 12.21 20.19 -23.56
N THR A 339 12.12 19.84 -22.26
CA THR A 339 11.76 20.82 -21.22
C THR A 339 12.94 21.64 -20.71
N GLY A 340 14.17 21.18 -20.92
CA GLY A 340 15.38 21.97 -20.65
C GLY A 340 15.54 23.11 -21.67
N GLU A 341 15.31 22.82 -22.96
CA GLU A 341 15.39 23.83 -24.02
C GLU A 341 14.38 24.97 -23.85
N HIS A 342 13.20 24.72 -23.27
CA HIS A 342 12.18 25.76 -23.02
C HIS A 342 12.43 26.61 -21.76
N LEU A 343 13.36 26.24 -20.88
CA LEU A 343 13.70 27.04 -19.69
C LEU A 343 14.91 27.95 -19.92
N ASP A 344 15.64 27.76 -21.03
CA ASP A 344 16.78 28.60 -21.42
C ASP A 344 16.37 29.72 -22.41
N GLU A 345 15.10 29.77 -22.83
CA GLU A 345 14.56 30.76 -23.78
C GLU A 345 13.56 31.80 -23.18
N GLU A 346 13.30 31.76 -21.87
CA GLU A 346 12.55 32.82 -21.13
C GLU A 346 13.45 33.51 -20.08
#